data_AF-A0A846BSC0-F1
#
_entry.id   AF-A0A846BSC0-F1
#
_cell.length_a   1.000
_cell.length_b   1.000
_cell.length_c   1.000
_cell.angle_alpha   90.00
_cell.angle_beta   90.00
_cell.angle_gamma   90.00
#
_symmetry.space_group_name_H-M   'P 1'
#
loop_
_entity.id
_entity.type
_entity.pdbx_description
1 polymer ?
#
loop_
_entity_poly.entity_id
_entity_poly.type
_entity_poly.pdbx_seq_one_letter_code
_entity_poly.pdbx_strand_id
1 'polypeptide(L)'
;PYKPRIRGARDPQEEEPTYRMGGLTCLAGDFMGMGDYYFETPLQIGDTIVFEDMIHYTMVKTSMFNGIKHPAIGILRSDGSFKLVREFDYEDYKGRLS
;
A
#
# COMPACT_ATOMS: atom_id res chain seq x y z
N PRO A 1 -8.71 14.30 5.67
CA PRO A 1 -7.86 13.36 4.93
C PRO A 1 -7.56 12.13 5.81
N TYR A 2 -7.23 10.96 5.24
CA TYR A 2 -7.24 9.67 5.95
C TYR A 2 -5.81 9.17 6.20
N LYS A 3 -5.50 8.76 7.44
CA LYS A 3 -4.25 8.06 7.81
C LYS A 3 -4.51 6.55 7.81
N PRO A 4 -3.95 5.76 6.88
CA PRO A 4 -4.15 4.32 6.89
C PRO A 4 -3.50 3.70 8.11
N ARG A 5 -4.19 2.76 8.76
CA ARG A 5 -3.59 1.95 9.82
C ARG A 5 -2.59 0.98 9.20
N ILE A 6 -1.38 0.92 9.74
CA ILE A 6 -0.37 -0.07 9.36
C ILE A 6 -0.25 -1.08 10.49
N ARG A 7 -0.31 -2.37 10.14
CA ARG A 7 -0.13 -3.44 11.11
C ARG A 7 1.25 -3.35 11.76
N GLY A 8 1.29 -3.40 13.09
CA GLY A 8 2.54 -3.31 13.87
C GLY A 8 3.12 -1.90 13.99
N ALA A 9 2.46 -0.89 13.42
CA ALA A 9 2.83 0.51 13.61
C ALA A 9 1.92 1.20 14.64
N ARG A 10 2.45 2.25 15.25
CA ARG A 10 1.67 3.20 16.08
C ARG A 10 2.08 4.64 15.79
N ASP A 11 1.39 5.57 16.43
CA ASP A 11 1.83 6.97 16.43
C ASP A 11 3.15 7.10 17.21
N PRO A 12 4.13 7.84 16.65
CA PRO A 12 5.39 8.11 17.34
C PRO A 12 5.18 9.04 18.53
N GLN A 13 5.98 8.85 19.56
CA GLN A 13 6.14 9.78 20.69
C GLN A 13 7.29 10.76 20.41
N GLU A 14 7.42 11.79 21.26
CA GLU A 14 8.56 12.71 21.19
C GLU A 14 9.88 11.95 21.24
N GLU A 15 10.83 12.36 20.39
CA GLU A 15 12.19 11.80 20.26
C GLU A 15 12.28 10.36 19.71
N GLU A 16 11.16 9.70 19.37
CA GLU A 16 11.19 8.38 18.74
C GLU A 16 11.55 8.44 17.25
N PRO A 17 12.22 7.41 16.70
CA PRO A 17 12.44 7.27 15.27
C PRO A 17 11.11 7.23 14.50
N THR A 18 10.94 8.14 13.54
CA THR A 18 9.70 8.27 12.78
C THR A 18 9.89 7.85 11.33
N TYR A 19 8.91 7.13 10.81
CA TYR A 19 8.85 6.72 9.41
C TYR A 19 7.74 7.47 8.70
N ARG A 20 8.10 8.10 7.59
CA ARG A 20 7.13 8.60 6.61
C ARG A 20 7.05 7.61 5.45
N MET A 21 5.85 7.11 5.20
CA MET A 21 5.64 6.11 4.16
C MET A 21 5.43 6.79 2.81
N GLY A 22 6.42 6.67 1.93
CA GLY A 22 6.35 7.11 0.54
C GLY A 22 5.66 6.09 -0.36
N GLY A 23 5.07 6.58 -1.45
CA GLY A 23 4.63 5.75 -2.58
C GLY A 23 5.77 5.53 -3.58
N LEU A 24 5.40 5.03 -4.77
CA LEU A 24 6.34 4.61 -5.81
C LEU A 24 6.38 5.56 -7.02
N THR A 25 5.53 6.60 -7.03
CA THR A 25 5.42 7.52 -8.16
C THR A 25 6.47 8.63 -8.06
N CYS A 26 6.64 9.37 -9.16
CA CYS A 26 7.59 10.49 -9.22
C CYS A 26 7.04 11.79 -8.59
N LEU A 27 5.83 11.75 -8.02
CA LEU A 27 5.21 12.93 -7.44
C LEU A 27 5.86 13.24 -6.08
N ALA A 28 6.27 14.50 -5.88
CA ALA A 28 6.81 14.95 -4.60
C ALA A 28 5.81 14.77 -3.43
N GLY A 29 4.52 14.73 -3.73
CA GLY A 29 3.43 14.51 -2.76
C GLY A 29 3.03 13.05 -2.58
N ASP A 30 3.75 12.08 -3.18
CA ASP A 30 3.41 10.66 -3.07
C ASP A 30 3.92 10.06 -1.77
N PHE A 31 3.22 10.40 -0.70
CA PHE A 31 3.40 9.82 0.61
C PHE A 31 2.06 9.78 1.34
N MET A 32 1.94 8.91 2.33
CA MET A 32 0.74 8.78 3.15
C MET A 32 0.62 10.02 4.03
N GLY A 33 -0.06 11.05 3.51
CA GLY A 33 0.04 12.44 3.96
C GLY A 33 -0.56 12.82 5.32
N MET A 34 -1.00 11.87 6.13
CA MET A 34 -1.66 12.15 7.43
C MET A 34 -0.98 11.48 8.62
N GLY A 35 0.35 11.44 8.64
CA GLY A 35 1.10 11.20 9.86
C GLY A 35 2.27 10.25 9.70
N ASP A 36 3.19 10.36 10.63
CA ASP A 36 4.36 9.51 10.71
C ASP A 36 4.02 8.24 11.52
N TYR A 37 4.83 7.21 11.34
CA TYR A 37 4.65 5.90 11.96
C TYR A 37 5.88 5.55 12.78
N TYR A 38 5.66 4.92 13.92
CA TYR A 38 6.71 4.26 14.69
C TYR A 38 6.52 2.75 14.59
N PHE A 39 7.64 2.04 14.42
CA PHE A 39 7.73 0.59 14.49
C PHE A 39 8.72 0.22 15.60
N GLU A 40 8.36 -0.78 16.41
CA GLU A 40 9.22 -1.24 17.51
C GLU A 40 10.54 -1.82 17.00
N THR A 41 10.50 -2.53 15.87
CA THR A 41 11.69 -2.98 15.15
C THR A 41 11.93 -2.08 13.93
N PRO A 42 13.15 -1.51 13.76
CA PRO A 42 13.46 -0.68 12.61
C PRO A 42 13.27 -1.43 11.29
N LEU A 43 12.45 -0.85 10.39
CA LEU A 43 12.17 -1.44 9.09
C LEU A 43 13.44 -1.62 8.25
N GLN A 44 13.53 -2.77 7.60
CA GLN A 44 14.58 -3.14 6.65
C GLN A 44 14.02 -3.30 5.24
N ILE A 45 14.91 -3.20 4.24
CA ILE A 45 14.55 -3.49 2.85
C ILE A 45 14.10 -4.95 2.76
N GLY A 46 12.91 -5.18 2.22
CA GLY A 46 12.29 -6.50 2.11
C GLY A 46 11.20 -6.77 3.14
N ASP A 47 11.05 -5.93 4.16
CA ASP A 47 9.96 -6.06 5.13
C ASP A 47 8.59 -5.84 4.48
N THR A 48 7.61 -6.60 4.95
CA THR A 48 6.22 -6.51 4.47
C THR A 48 5.43 -5.50 5.28
N ILE A 49 4.90 -4.48 4.60
CA ILE A 49 4.00 -3.48 5.19
C ILE A 49 2.56 -3.81 4.82
N VAL A 50 1.71 -3.98 5.85
CA VAL A 50 0.29 -4.27 5.67
C VAL A 50 -0.53 -3.04 6.06
N PHE A 51 -1.07 -2.36 5.05
CA PHE A 51 -2.07 -1.33 5.23
C PHE A 51 -3.44 -2.00 5.46
N GLU A 52 -4.04 -1.72 6.62
CA GLU A 52 -5.33 -2.28 7.01
C GLU A 52 -6.48 -1.42 6.49
N ASP A 53 -7.64 -2.05 6.29
CA ASP A 53 -8.88 -1.40 5.83
C ASP A 53 -8.80 -0.77 4.42
N MET A 54 -8.04 -1.40 3.52
CA MET A 54 -7.74 -0.89 2.17
C MET A 54 -8.65 -1.46 1.06
N ILE A 55 -9.82 -2.01 1.37
CA ILE A 55 -10.68 -2.68 0.37
C ILE A 55 -11.77 -1.76 -0.17
N HIS A 56 -12.47 -1.04 0.71
CA HIS A 56 -13.60 -0.22 0.33
C HIS A 56 -13.13 1.12 -0.25
N TYR A 57 -13.77 1.58 -1.33
CA TYR A 57 -13.46 2.87 -2.01
C TYR A 57 -12.01 3.07 -2.50
N THR A 58 -11.18 2.03 -2.45
CA THR A 58 -9.82 2.01 -2.99
C THR A 58 -9.80 1.38 -4.37
N MET A 59 -10.07 0.07 -4.48
CA MET A 59 -9.95 -0.73 -5.71
C MET A 59 -10.84 -0.21 -6.85
N VAL A 60 -11.97 0.42 -6.53
CA VAL A 60 -12.90 0.99 -7.53
C VAL A 60 -12.42 2.32 -8.11
N LYS A 61 -11.35 2.90 -7.57
CA LYS A 61 -10.76 4.19 -7.97
C LYS A 61 -9.27 4.11 -8.29
N THR A 62 -8.68 2.92 -8.26
CA THR A 62 -7.26 2.76 -8.57
C THR A 62 -6.99 3.03 -10.05
N SER A 63 -5.76 3.45 -10.35
CA SER A 63 -5.29 3.72 -11.71
C SER A 63 -3.94 3.03 -11.95
N MET A 64 -3.44 3.12 -13.18
CA MET A 64 -2.08 2.69 -13.53
C MET A 64 -1.20 3.92 -13.81
N PHE A 65 -1.37 4.94 -12.97
CA PHE A 65 -0.61 6.18 -13.05
C PHE A 65 0.90 5.90 -12.98
N ASN A 66 1.69 6.65 -13.77
CA ASN A 66 3.13 6.41 -13.98
C ASN A 66 3.52 4.99 -14.44
N GLY A 67 2.57 4.18 -14.91
CA GLY A 67 2.85 2.79 -15.29
C GLY A 67 3.26 1.89 -14.12
N ILE A 68 2.95 2.29 -12.89
CA ILE A 68 3.21 1.48 -11.69
C ILE A 68 2.37 0.20 -11.76
N LYS A 69 2.99 -0.95 -11.41
CA LYS A 69 2.31 -2.25 -11.38
C LYS A 69 1.08 -2.17 -10.49
N HIS A 70 -0.07 -2.53 -11.06
CA HIS A 70 -1.32 -2.52 -10.32
C HIS A 70 -1.36 -3.66 -9.29
N PRO A 71 -1.84 -3.43 -8.06
CA PRO A 71 -1.92 -4.48 -7.06
C PRO A 71 -2.83 -5.63 -7.50
N ALA A 72 -2.38 -6.86 -7.30
CA ALA A 72 -3.21 -8.04 -7.49
C ALA A 72 -4.34 -8.09 -6.45
N ILE A 73 -5.46 -8.70 -6.81
CA ILE A 73 -6.61 -8.91 -5.94
C ILE A 73 -6.66 -10.38 -5.56
N GLY A 74 -6.65 -10.67 -4.26
CA GLY A 74 -6.71 -12.02 -3.72
C GLY A 74 -7.62 -12.13 -2.51
N ILE A 75 -8.07 -13.35 -2.22
CA ILE A 75 -8.90 -13.68 -1.07
C ILE A 75 -8.15 -14.74 -0.25
N LEU A 76 -7.84 -14.41 1.01
CA LEU A 76 -7.39 -15.37 2.01
C LEU A 76 -8.63 -15.89 2.77
N ARG A 77 -8.87 -17.19 2.72
CA ARG A 77 -10.00 -17.83 3.42
C ARG A 77 -9.64 -18.16 4.87
N SER A 78 -10.66 -18.43 5.68
CA SER A 78 -10.50 -18.82 7.08
C SER A 78 -9.76 -20.15 7.28
N ASP A 79 -9.76 -21.03 6.27
CA ASP A 79 -8.98 -22.27 6.26
C ASP A 79 -7.49 -22.07 5.88
N GLY A 80 -7.07 -20.83 5.66
CA GLY A 80 -5.71 -20.47 5.24
C GLY A 80 -5.46 -20.60 3.74
N SER A 81 -6.44 -21.06 2.94
CA SER A 81 -6.28 -21.13 1.49
C SER A 81 -6.30 -19.73 0.87
N PHE A 82 -5.35 -19.48 -0.03
CA PHE A 82 -5.31 -18.25 -0.82
C PHE A 82 -5.88 -18.49 -2.22
N LYS A 83 -6.78 -17.60 -2.65
CA LYS A 83 -7.28 -17.55 -4.03
C LYS A 83 -6.87 -16.23 -4.66
N LEU A 84 -6.04 -16.29 -5.69
CA LEU A 84 -5.81 -15.17 -6.59
C LEU A 84 -7.07 -14.94 -7.44
N VAL A 85 -7.61 -13.72 -7.42
CA VAL A 85 -8.82 -13.34 -8.15
C VAL A 85 -8.47 -12.60 -9.43
N ARG A 86 -7.52 -11.66 -9.36
CA ARG A 86 -7.01 -10.91 -10.51
C ARG A 86 -5.55 -10.59 -10.30
N GLU A 87 -4.74 -10.87 -11.31
CA GLU A 87 -3.41 -10.28 -11.47
C GLU A 87 -3.47 -9.33 -12.67
N PHE A 88 -2.70 -8.24 -12.58
CA PHE A 88 -2.58 -7.25 -13.64
C PHE A 88 -1.20 -7.34 -14.26
N ASP A 89 -1.17 -7.34 -15.59
CA ASP A 89 0.07 -7.43 -16.37
C ASP A 89 0.29 -6.19 -17.25
N TYR A 90 1.27 -6.28 -18.14
CA TYR A 90 1.60 -5.19 -19.05
C TYR A 90 0.49 -4.89 -20.07
N GLU A 91 -0.22 -5.91 -20.55
CA GLU A 91 -1.26 -5.72 -21.57
C GLU A 91 -2.47 -4.99 -20.96
N ASP A 92 -2.75 -5.17 -19.67
CA ASP A 92 -3.74 -4.37 -18.94
C ASP A 92 -3.41 -2.87 -18.94
N TYR A 93 -2.13 -2.53 -18.79
CA TYR A 93 -1.67 -1.14 -18.85
C TYR A 93 -1.79 -0.59 -20.27
N LYS A 94 -1.28 -1.34 -21.25
CA LYS A 94 -1.28 -0.93 -22.66
C LYS A 94 -2.70 -0.74 -23.19
N GLY A 95 -3.63 -1.67 -22.89
CA GLY A 95 -5.02 -1.60 -23.34
C GLY A 95 -5.83 -0.43 -22.79
N ARG A 96 -5.33 0.29 -21.77
CA ARG A 96 -5.94 1.54 -21.27
C ARG A 96 -5.54 2.78 -22.07
N LEU A 97 -4.50 2.68 -22.89
CA LEU A 97 -3.93 3.81 -23.63
C LEU A 97 -4.36 3.86 -25.10
N SER A 98 -4.91 2.77 -25.64
CA SER A 98 -5.33 2.66 -27.05
C SER A 98 -6.30 1.52 -27.29
#